data_AF-A0A957CLE8-F1
#
_entry.id   AF-A0A957CLE8-F1
#
_cell.length_a   1.000
_cell.length_b   1.000
_cell.length_c   1.000
_cell.angle_alpha   90.00
_cell.angle_beta   90.00
_cell.angle_gamma   90.00
#
_symmetry.space_group_name_H-M   'P 1'
#
loop_
_entity.id
_entity.type
_entity.pdbx_description
1 polymer ?
#
loop_
_entity_poly.entity_id
_entity_poly.type
_entity_poly.pdbx_seq_one_letter_code
_entity_poly.pdbx_strand_id
1 'polypeptide(L)' 'EQYYREWRFVKTAVTGHDLRKMGLKPGPHFAVLLDTLLAARLDGQIVDEAGEMALLQTLIEA' A
#
# COMPACT_ATOMS: atom_id res chain seq x y z
N GLU A 1 5.28 -25.66 -0.59
CA GLU A 1 4.72 -24.71 0.41
C GLU A 1 5.81 -23.76 0.91
N GLN A 2 6.06 -22.63 0.22
CA GLN A 2 7.09 -21.65 0.62
C GLN A 2 6.60 -20.20 0.57
N TYR A 3 5.29 -19.94 0.62
CA TYR A 3 4.74 -18.59 0.40
C TYR A 3 4.54 -17.74 1.66
N TYR A 4 4.79 -18.24 2.88
CA TYR A 4 4.33 -17.57 4.11
C TYR A 4 5.38 -16.78 4.90
N ARG A 5 6.68 -16.82 4.56
CA ARG A 5 7.73 -16.20 5.40
C ARG A 5 8.36 -14.94 4.84
N GLU A 6 8.48 -14.80 3.53
CA GLU A 6 9.11 -13.60 2.94
C GLU A 6 8.19 -12.37 2.99
N TRP A 7 6.88 -12.59 3.00
CA TRP A 7 5.87 -11.54 2.86
C TRP A 7 5.63 -10.76 4.16
N ARG A 8 6.11 -11.29 5.30
CA ARG A 8 6.00 -10.61 6.61
C ARG A 8 7.00 -9.45 6.75
N PHE A 9 8.04 -9.42 5.93
CA PHE A 9 9.06 -8.38 5.92
C PHE A 9 8.81 -7.29 4.88
N VAL A 10 7.96 -7.58 3.88
CA VAL A 10 7.46 -6.59 2.94
C VAL A 10 6.44 -5.72 3.67
N LYS A 11 6.94 -4.67 4.33
CA LYS A 11 6.09 -3.64 4.91
C LYS A 11 5.82 -2.60 3.83
N THR A 12 4.55 -2.24 3.66
CA THR A 12 4.23 -1.00 2.96
C THR A 12 4.83 0.17 3.77
N ALA A 13 5.47 1.13 3.09
CA ALA A 13 5.96 2.34 3.73
C ALA A 13 4.77 3.25 4.08
N VAL A 14 3.73 3.24 3.24
CA VAL A 14 2.43 3.83 3.54
C VAL A 14 1.71 3.00 4.60
N THR A 15 1.35 3.65 5.72
CA THR A 15 0.53 3.06 6.76
C THR A 15 -0.87 3.67 6.79
N GLY A 16 -1.81 3.01 7.47
CA GLY A 16 -3.13 3.59 7.74
C GLY A 16 -3.08 4.92 8.51
N HIS A 17 -1.97 5.21 9.19
CA HIS A 17 -1.75 6.51 9.82
C HIS A 17 -1.51 7.61 8.77
N ASP A 18 -0.74 7.32 7.72
CA ASP A 18 -0.45 8.27 6.64
C ASP A 18 -1.71 8.54 5.82
N LEU A 19 -2.51 7.52 5.55
CA LEU A 19 -3.84 7.67 4.94
C LEU A 19 -4.74 8.59 5.76
N ARG A 20 -4.72 8.46 7.10
CA ARG A 20 -5.46 9.37 8.00
C ARG A 20 -4.91 10.80 7.95
N LYS A 21 -3.59 10.98 7.88
CA LYS A 21 -2.97 12.31 7.74
C LYS A 21 -3.34 13.00 6.43
N MET A 22 -3.54 12.22 5.36
CA MET A 22 -4.05 12.71 4.08
C MET A 22 -5.53 13.12 4.10
N GLY A 23 -6.23 12.92 5.23
CA GLY A 23 -7.64 13.27 5.37
C GLY A 23 -8.60 12.20 4.86
N LEU A 24 -8.10 11.00 4.52
CA LEU A 24 -8.96 9.91 4.09
C LEU A 24 -9.76 9.36 5.27
N LYS A 25 -11.05 9.11 5.04
CA LYS A 25 -11.93 8.55 6.07
C LYS A 25 -11.63 7.06 6.26
N PRO A 26 -11.36 6.61 7.50
CA PRO A 26 -11.12 5.20 7.77
C PRO A 26 -12.37 4.38 7.38
N GLY A 27 -12.17 3.34 6.59
CA GLY A 27 -13.26 2.52 6.05
C GLY A 27 -12.73 1.45 5.08
N PRO A 28 -13.62 0.70 4.40
CA PRO A 28 -13.23 -0.39 3.49
C PRO A 28 -12.30 0.08 2.36
N HIS A 29 -12.36 1.36 1.98
CA HIS A 29 -11.43 1.96 1.02
C HIS A 29 -9.96 1.88 1.46
N PHE A 30 -9.66 1.96 2.77
CA PHE A 30 -8.28 1.79 3.25
C PHE A 30 -7.76 0.40 2.98
N ALA A 31 -8.61 -0.62 3.17
CA ALA A 31 -8.22 -1.99 2.88
C ALA A 31 -7.91 -2.16 1.40
N VAL A 32 -8.76 -1.61 0.52
CA VAL A 32 -8.53 -1.65 -0.94
C VAL A 32 -7.23 -0.94 -1.34
N LEU A 33 -6.96 0.25 -0.80
CA LEU A 33 -5.72 0.99 -1.07
C LEU A 33 -4.49 0.20 -0.60
N LEU A 34 -4.50 -0.29 0.64
CA LEU A 34 -3.38 -1.03 1.21
C LEU A 34 -3.15 -2.37 0.49
N ASP A 35 -4.22 -3.06 0.09
CA ASP A 35 -4.14 -4.32 -0.67
C ASP A 35 -3.57 -4.09 -2.08
N THR A 36 -3.95 -2.98 -2.72
CA THR A 36 -3.41 -2.60 -4.04
C THR A 36 -1.93 -2.23 -3.96
N LEU A 37 -1.52 -1.47 -2.94
CA LEU A 37 -0.11 -1.14 -2.69
C LEU A 37 0.71 -2.39 -2.39
N LEU A 38 0.16 -3.31 -1.60
CA LEU A 38 0.79 -4.60 -1.31
C LEU A 38 0.94 -5.44 -2.58
N ALA A 39 -0.11 -5.55 -3.41
CA ALA A 39 -0.05 -6.27 -4.68
C ALA A 39 1.05 -5.69 -5.60
N ALA A 40 1.10 -4.36 -5.75
CA ALA A 40 2.13 -3.71 -6.56
C ALA A 40 3.56 -3.94 -6.04
N ARG A 41 3.74 -4.01 -4.71
CA ARG A 41 5.01 -4.38 -4.07
C ARG A 41 5.39 -5.84 -4.36
N LEU A 42 4.43 -6.74 -4.31
CA LEU A 42 4.63 -8.17 -4.57
C LEU A 42 4.94 -8.45 -6.04
N ASP A 43 4.33 -7.69 -6.94
CA ASP A 43 4.61 -7.72 -8.37
C ASP A 43 5.96 -7.07 -8.71
N GLY A 44 6.66 -6.49 -7.72
CA GLY A 44 7.95 -5.81 -7.91
C GLY A 44 7.83 -4.48 -8.66
N GLN A 45 6.62 -3.96 -8.85
CA GLN A 45 6.39 -2.66 -9.49
C GLN A 45 6.85 -1.51 -8.60
N ILE A 46 6.79 -1.72 -7.27
CA ILE A 46 7.14 -0.71 -6.29
C ILE A 46 8.07 -1.31 -5.24
N VAL A 47 9.28 -0.78 -5.14
CA VAL A 47 10.28 -1.21 -4.16
C VAL A 47 10.60 -0.14 -3.12
N ASP A 48 10.13 1.08 -3.36
CA ASP A 48 10.46 2.27 -2.60
C ASP A 48 9.20 3.02 -2.15
N GLU A 49 9.34 3.89 -1.16
CA GLU A 49 8.25 4.69 -0.60
C GLU A 49 7.69 5.69 -1.62
N ALA A 50 8.53 6.25 -2.49
CA ALA A 50 8.09 7.24 -3.47
C ALA A 50 7.16 6.63 -4.53
N GLY A 51 7.48 5.43 -5.03
CA GLY A 51 6.58 4.70 -5.93
C GLY A 51 5.25 4.35 -5.27
N GLU A 52 5.26 4.00 -3.99
CA GLU A 52 4.06 3.69 -3.21
C GLU A 52 3.16 4.93 -3.06
N MET A 53 3.76 6.08 -2.76
CA MET A 53 3.05 7.35 -2.66
C MET A 53 2.46 7.81 -4.00
N ALA A 54 3.18 7.61 -5.11
CA ALA A 54 2.69 7.95 -6.45
C ALA A 54 1.49 7.08 -6.87
N LEU A 55 1.55 5.78 -6.61
CA LEU A 55 0.44 4.88 -6.87
C LEU A 55 -0.75 5.21 -5.97
N LEU A 56 -0.51 5.46 -4.68
CA LEU A 56 -1.53 5.87 -3.75
C LEU A 56 -2.26 7.15 -4.21
N GLN A 57 -1.51 8.15 -4.67
CA GLN A 57 -2.09 9.40 -5.16
C GLN A 57 -2.98 9.16 -6.40
N THR A 58 -2.53 8.29 -7.31
CA THR A 58 -3.33 7.85 -8.47
C THR A 58 -4.62 7.15 -8.04
N LEU A 59 -4.58 6.31 -7.01
CA LEU A 59 -5.76 5.61 -6.48
C LEU A 59 -6.74 6.52 -5.73
N ILE A 60 -6.26 7.64 -5.18
CA ILE A 60 -7.12 8.65 -4.52
C ILE A 60 -7.79 9.56 -5.55
N GLU A 61 -7.11 9.85 -6.67
CA GLU A 61 -7.61 10.68 -7.77
C GLU A 61 -8.55 9.93 -8.73
N ALA A 62 -8.53 8.59 -8.73
CA ALA A 62 -9.38 7.71 -9.54
C ALA A 62 -10.79 7.55 -8.97
#